data_AF-A0A4Q0QXL2-F1
#
_entry.id   AF-A0A4Q0QXL2-F1
#
_cell.length_a   1.000
_cell.length_b   1.000
_cell.length_c   1.000
_cell.angle_alpha   90.00
_cell.angle_beta   90.00
_cell.angle_gamma   90.00
#
_symmetry.space_group_name_H-M   'P 1'
#
loop_
_entity.id
_entity.type
_entity.pdbx_description
1 polymer ?
#
loop_
_entity_poly.entity_id
_entity_poly.type
_entity_poly.pdbx_seq_one_letter_code
_entity_poly.pdbx_strand_id
1 'polypeptide(L)'
;MSTIALSKNYSHDRIMRLFGSMWFLLLALCVAIKIGASLADPWPSLLSGFCLAIFYMLLALLIITRSPAKAHADGLLPRIAAFVGSYLPWTISFLGKTDETLPNLASTACVLVGTVMMLVTIRHLGRSFSLVPQARSVVQTGPYRWIKHPLYVAEEIVVLGVVLQYLTPVTVMVLVLHMGIQACRILYEEDLLRRNCPEYSSYEASRWRVIPYVW
;
A
#
# COMPACT_ATOMS: atom_id res chain seq x y z
N MET A 1 27.81 -17.51 17.42
CA MET A 1 26.59 -16.79 17.83
C MET A 1 25.81 -16.10 16.67
N SER A 2 26.17 -16.24 15.38
CA SER A 2 25.48 -15.52 14.28
C SER A 2 24.55 -16.34 13.37
N THR A 3 24.62 -17.68 13.37
CA THR A 3 23.78 -18.54 12.50
C THR A 3 22.33 -18.68 12.99
N ILE A 4 22.10 -18.69 14.31
CA ILE A 4 20.76 -18.82 14.91
C ILE A 4 19.93 -17.55 14.72
N ALA A 5 20.56 -16.37 14.79
CA ALA A 5 19.90 -15.07 14.56
C ALA A 5 19.46 -14.89 13.10
N LEU A 6 20.30 -15.33 12.14
CA LEU A 6 19.97 -15.31 10.71
C LEU A 6 18.80 -16.25 10.36
N SER A 7 18.80 -17.47 10.90
CA SER A 7 17.73 -18.46 10.71
C SER A 7 16.36 -17.97 11.19
N LYS A 8 16.32 -17.33 12.37
CA LYS A 8 15.08 -16.81 12.97
C LYS A 8 14.44 -15.70 12.13
N ASN A 9 15.26 -14.84 11.52
CA ASN A 9 14.78 -13.77 10.63
C ASN A 9 14.19 -14.30 9.31
N TYR A 10 14.76 -15.39 8.77
CA TYR A 10 14.25 -16.01 7.53
C TYR A 10 12.89 -16.71 7.72
N SER A 11 12.69 -17.39 8.85
CA SER A 11 11.40 -18.04 9.14
C SER A 11 10.30 -17.01 9.40
N HIS A 12 10.60 -15.94 10.14
CA HIS A 12 9.66 -14.85 10.38
C HIS A 12 9.26 -14.13 9.09
N ASP A 13 10.21 -13.82 8.20
CA ASP A 13 9.90 -13.20 6.90
C ASP A 13 9.04 -14.09 6.00
N ARG A 14 9.30 -15.41 5.97
CA ARG A 14 8.46 -16.37 5.24
C ARG A 14 7.04 -16.42 5.78
N ILE A 15 6.88 -16.46 7.10
CA ILE A 15 5.58 -16.43 7.76
C ILE A 15 4.83 -15.14 7.39
N MET A 16 5.48 -13.99 7.49
CA MET A 16 4.85 -12.70 7.16
C MET A 16 4.46 -12.60 5.68
N ARG A 17 5.29 -13.13 4.76
CA ARG A 17 4.95 -13.18 3.33
C ARG A 17 3.77 -14.10 3.06
N LEU A 18 3.71 -15.25 3.71
CA LEU A 18 2.60 -16.19 3.58
C LEU A 18 1.29 -15.59 4.09
N PHE A 19 1.26 -15.11 5.33
CA PHE A 19 0.04 -14.53 5.90
C PHE A 19 -0.41 -13.28 5.14
N GLY A 20 0.55 -12.42 4.77
CA GLY A 20 0.25 -11.22 3.99
C GLY A 20 -0.31 -11.54 2.61
N SER A 21 0.29 -12.46 1.87
CA SER A 21 -0.22 -12.83 0.54
C SER A 21 -1.56 -13.58 0.62
N MET A 22 -1.74 -14.46 1.61
CA MET A 22 -3.01 -15.14 1.86
C MET A 22 -4.15 -14.15 2.09
N TRP A 23 -3.91 -13.06 2.82
CA TRP A 23 -4.90 -12.02 3.04
C TRP A 23 -5.39 -11.39 1.72
N PHE A 24 -4.46 -10.97 0.86
CA PHE A 24 -4.84 -10.34 -0.42
C PHE A 24 -5.43 -11.34 -1.42
N LEU A 25 -4.99 -12.61 -1.40
CA LEU A 25 -5.62 -13.67 -2.18
C LEU A 25 -7.06 -13.94 -1.71
N LEU A 26 -7.31 -13.93 -0.40
CA LEU A 26 -8.65 -14.05 0.16
C LEU A 26 -9.54 -12.89 -0.29
N LEU A 27 -9.04 -11.65 -0.24
CA LEU A 27 -9.80 -10.50 -0.72
C LEU A 27 -10.11 -10.58 -2.21
N ALA A 28 -9.12 -10.96 -3.04
CA ALA A 28 -9.34 -11.19 -4.47
C ALA A 28 -10.42 -12.25 -4.72
N LEU A 29 -10.39 -13.35 -3.96
CA LEU A 29 -11.40 -14.41 -4.03
C LEU A 29 -12.78 -13.91 -3.59
N CYS A 30 -12.88 -13.18 -2.48
CA CYS A 30 -14.15 -12.61 -2.02
C CYS A 30 -14.76 -11.66 -3.05
N VAL A 31 -13.95 -10.80 -3.65
CA VAL A 31 -14.41 -9.90 -4.73
C VAL A 31 -14.85 -10.72 -5.95
N ALA A 32 -14.10 -11.75 -6.36
CA ALA A 32 -14.47 -12.62 -7.47
C ALA A 32 -15.81 -13.35 -7.23
N ILE A 33 -16.03 -13.86 -6.02
CA ILE A 33 -17.30 -14.49 -5.63
C ILE A 33 -18.44 -13.45 -5.69
N LYS A 34 -18.22 -12.23 -5.17
CA LYS A 34 -19.22 -11.15 -5.25
C LYS A 34 -19.57 -10.79 -6.69
N ILE A 35 -18.59 -10.75 -7.59
CA ILE A 35 -18.83 -10.52 -9.03
C ILE A 35 -19.68 -11.65 -9.62
N GLY A 36 -19.32 -12.91 -9.36
CA GLY A 36 -20.06 -14.07 -9.87
C GLY A 36 -21.49 -14.19 -9.35
N ALA A 37 -21.72 -13.77 -8.10
CA ALA A 37 -23.05 -13.74 -7.50
C ALA A 37 -23.92 -12.58 -8.01
N SER A 38 -23.32 -11.54 -8.59
CA SER A 38 -23.99 -10.29 -8.96
C SER A 38 -23.82 -9.98 -10.45
N LEU A 39 -23.82 -11.00 -11.31
CA LEU A 39 -23.65 -10.83 -12.77
C LEU A 39 -24.74 -9.98 -13.44
N ALA A 40 -25.88 -9.78 -12.76
CA ALA A 40 -26.96 -8.91 -13.20
C ALA A 40 -26.72 -7.42 -12.89
N ASP A 41 -25.68 -7.08 -12.13
CA ASP A 41 -25.38 -5.70 -11.75
C ASP A 41 -24.98 -4.85 -12.96
N PRO A 42 -25.13 -3.51 -12.86
CA PRO A 42 -24.65 -2.61 -13.89
C PRO A 42 -23.17 -2.84 -14.21
N TRP A 43 -22.84 -2.80 -15.51
CA TRP A 43 -21.47 -3.01 -15.99
C TRP A 43 -20.39 -2.15 -15.29
N PRO A 44 -20.64 -0.89 -14.83
CA PRO A 44 -19.63 -0.13 -14.09
C PRO A 44 -19.25 -0.76 -12.75
N SER A 45 -20.23 -1.33 -12.04
CA SER A 45 -20.01 -2.02 -10.76
C SER A 45 -19.18 -3.30 -10.98
N LEU A 46 -19.48 -4.03 -12.06
CA LEU A 46 -18.72 -5.22 -12.46
C LEU A 46 -17.28 -4.84 -12.83
N LEU A 47 -17.09 -3.82 -13.66
CA LEU A 47 -15.77 -3.34 -14.09
C LEU A 47 -14.91 -2.90 -12.89
N SER A 48 -15.47 -2.10 -11.99
CA SER A 48 -14.78 -1.67 -10.76
C SER A 48 -14.37 -2.88 -9.91
N GLY A 49 -15.28 -3.86 -9.75
CA GLY A 49 -14.97 -5.12 -9.06
C GLY A 49 -13.81 -5.89 -9.71
N PHE A 50 -13.79 -6.02 -11.04
CA PHE A 50 -12.69 -6.68 -11.75
C PHE A 50 -11.35 -5.95 -11.55
N CYS A 51 -11.34 -4.61 -11.63
CA CYS A 51 -10.14 -3.82 -11.37
C CYS A 51 -9.62 -4.02 -9.95
N LEU A 52 -10.50 -4.06 -8.94
CA LEU A 52 -10.12 -4.35 -7.55
C LEU A 52 -9.57 -5.76 -7.38
N ALA A 53 -10.20 -6.77 -7.99
CA ALA A 53 -9.72 -8.14 -7.93
C ALA A 53 -8.31 -8.27 -8.52
N ILE A 54 -8.06 -7.65 -9.68
CA ILE A 54 -6.73 -7.60 -10.30
C ILE A 54 -5.73 -6.89 -9.39
N PHE A 55 -6.11 -5.75 -8.80
CA PHE A 55 -5.25 -5.03 -7.86
C PHE A 55 -4.85 -5.88 -6.65
N TYR A 56 -5.79 -6.59 -6.03
CA TYR A 56 -5.49 -7.48 -4.90
C TYR A 56 -4.58 -8.65 -5.30
N MET A 57 -4.79 -9.23 -6.48
CA MET A 57 -3.88 -10.24 -7.03
C MET A 57 -2.47 -9.68 -7.23
N LEU A 58 -2.34 -8.46 -7.76
CA LEU A 58 -1.05 -7.79 -7.93
C LEU A 58 -0.38 -7.52 -6.58
N LEU A 59 -1.11 -7.06 -5.55
CA LEU A 59 -0.56 -6.90 -4.20
C LEU A 59 -0.07 -8.23 -3.63
N ALA A 60 -0.85 -9.30 -3.75
CA ALA A 60 -0.43 -10.63 -3.33
C ALA A 60 0.87 -11.05 -4.03
N LEU A 61 0.97 -10.86 -5.35
CA LEU A 61 2.18 -11.15 -6.12
C LEU A 61 3.36 -10.29 -5.70
N LEU A 62 3.17 -9.00 -5.42
CA LEU A 62 4.22 -8.11 -4.96
C LEU A 62 4.75 -8.52 -3.57
N ILE A 63 3.88 -8.98 -2.68
CA ILE A 63 4.26 -9.49 -1.36
C ILE A 63 5.01 -10.81 -1.47
N ILE A 64 4.54 -11.72 -2.34
CA ILE A 64 5.21 -12.99 -2.62
C ILE A 64 6.57 -12.76 -3.27
N THR A 65 6.71 -11.82 -4.20
CA THR A 65 7.98 -11.56 -4.91
C THR A 65 8.93 -10.63 -4.15
N ARG A 66 8.48 -10.05 -3.02
CA ARG A 66 9.30 -9.14 -2.22
C ARG A 66 10.58 -9.80 -1.73
N SER A 67 11.67 -9.04 -1.77
CA SER A 67 12.92 -9.40 -1.08
C SER A 67 12.73 -9.40 0.45
N PRO A 68 13.43 -10.29 1.19
CA PRO A 68 13.34 -10.36 2.64
C PRO A 68 13.74 -9.04 3.31
N ALA A 69 13.06 -8.72 4.41
CA ALA A 69 13.38 -7.56 5.25
C ALA A 69 14.76 -7.76 5.91
N LYS A 70 15.64 -6.75 5.83
CA LYS A 70 17.00 -6.82 6.41
C LYS A 70 17.14 -6.08 7.75
N ALA A 71 16.20 -5.19 8.08
CA ALA A 71 16.15 -4.46 9.34
C ALA A 71 14.70 -4.00 9.64
N HIS A 72 14.39 -3.66 10.89
CA HIS A 72 13.08 -3.17 11.31
C HIS A 72 13.25 -1.84 12.05
N ALA A 73 12.25 -0.97 11.98
CA ALA A 73 12.10 0.10 12.95
C ALA A 73 12.02 -0.50 14.36
N ASP A 74 12.78 0.06 15.30
CA ASP A 74 12.72 -0.33 16.70
C ASP A 74 11.42 0.20 17.33
N GLY A 75 10.76 -0.65 18.13
CA GLY A 75 9.54 -0.30 18.86
C GLY A 75 8.26 -0.94 18.35
N LEU A 76 7.24 -0.94 19.21
CA LEU A 76 5.93 -1.56 18.96
C LEU A 76 5.04 -0.69 18.05
N LEU A 77 5.07 0.63 18.23
CA LEU A 77 4.22 1.57 17.49
C LEU A 77 4.45 1.55 15.97
N PRO A 78 5.70 1.58 15.45
CA PRO A 78 5.92 1.50 14.00
C PRO A 78 5.45 0.17 13.39
N ARG A 79 5.50 -0.93 14.15
CA ARG A 79 5.02 -2.25 13.71
C ARG A 79 3.50 -2.30 13.62
N ILE A 80 2.81 -1.76 14.62
CA ILE A 80 1.35 -1.64 14.59
C ILE A 80 0.93 -0.72 13.45
N ALA A 81 1.56 0.45 13.28
CA ALA A 81 1.24 1.38 12.20
C ALA A 81 1.45 0.74 10.82
N ALA A 82 2.55 0.00 10.61
CA ALA A 82 2.79 -0.72 9.36
C ALA A 82 1.75 -1.82 9.12
N PHE A 83 1.38 -2.59 10.15
CA PHE A 83 0.37 -3.64 10.04
C PHE A 83 -1.02 -3.04 9.74
N VAL A 84 -1.48 -2.12 10.57
CA VAL A 84 -2.80 -1.50 10.42
C VAL A 84 -2.89 -0.76 9.09
N GLY A 85 -1.88 0.05 8.74
CA GLY A 85 -1.85 0.74 7.44
C GLY A 85 -1.90 -0.23 6.26
N SER A 86 -1.17 -1.34 6.32
CA SER A 86 -1.13 -2.29 5.19
C SER A 86 -2.38 -3.15 5.04
N TYR A 87 -3.19 -3.35 6.08
CA TYR A 87 -4.31 -4.31 6.07
C TYR A 87 -5.69 -3.69 6.29
N LEU A 88 -5.80 -2.65 7.13
CA LEU A 88 -7.07 -2.01 7.48
C LEU A 88 -7.89 -1.53 6.27
N PRO A 89 -7.35 -0.73 5.31
CA PRO A 89 -8.18 -0.16 4.25
C PRO A 89 -8.80 -1.23 3.35
N TRP A 90 -8.16 -2.39 3.23
CA TRP A 90 -8.62 -3.45 2.34
C TRP A 90 -9.77 -4.28 2.91
N THR A 91 -10.05 -4.13 4.22
CA THR A 91 -11.26 -4.71 4.85
C THR A 91 -12.55 -4.06 4.36
N ILE A 92 -12.48 -2.86 3.76
CA ILE A 92 -13.64 -2.15 3.20
C ILE A 92 -14.40 -3.03 2.19
N SER A 93 -13.70 -3.88 1.43
CA SER A 93 -14.29 -4.76 0.42
C SER A 93 -15.27 -5.79 0.98
N PHE A 94 -15.31 -6.00 2.30
CA PHE A 94 -16.32 -6.83 2.95
C PHE A 94 -17.68 -6.13 3.08
N LEU A 95 -17.71 -4.80 3.06
CA LEU A 95 -18.93 -4.00 3.19
C LEU A 95 -19.83 -4.07 1.93
N GLY A 96 -21.00 -3.45 2.02
CA GLY A 96 -21.93 -3.29 0.91
C GLY A 96 -21.38 -2.32 -0.13
N LYS A 97 -21.37 -2.73 -1.40
CA LYS A 97 -20.96 -1.89 -2.53
C LYS A 97 -22.15 -1.04 -3.01
N THR A 98 -21.86 0.08 -3.66
CA THR A 98 -22.87 0.92 -4.33
C THR A 98 -23.16 0.43 -5.74
N ASP A 99 -24.41 0.58 -6.18
CA ASP A 99 -24.84 0.33 -7.56
C ASP A 99 -24.82 1.59 -8.43
N GLU A 100 -24.48 2.74 -7.84
CA GLU A 100 -24.43 4.01 -8.55
C GLU A 100 -23.32 4.02 -9.61
N THR A 101 -23.61 4.58 -10.79
CA THR A 101 -22.67 4.58 -11.91
C THR A 101 -21.46 5.47 -11.66
N LEU A 102 -21.67 6.70 -11.16
CA LEU A 102 -20.61 7.69 -11.01
C LEU A 102 -19.51 7.26 -10.01
N PRO A 103 -19.85 6.79 -8.79
CA PRO A 103 -18.83 6.30 -7.85
C PRO A 103 -18.06 5.08 -8.36
N ASN A 104 -18.73 4.17 -9.08
CA ASN A 104 -18.07 2.99 -9.66
C ASN A 104 -17.09 3.34 -10.81
N LEU A 105 -17.42 4.32 -11.65
CA LEU A 105 -16.49 4.82 -12.68
C LEU A 105 -15.32 5.58 -12.06
N ALA A 106 -15.58 6.43 -11.06
CA ALA A 106 -14.53 7.14 -10.33
C ALA A 106 -13.61 6.17 -9.59
N SER A 107 -14.18 5.13 -8.94
CA SER A 107 -13.43 4.02 -8.35
C SER A 107 -12.52 3.35 -9.37
N THR A 108 -13.07 2.95 -10.53
CA THR A 108 -12.30 2.32 -11.60
C THR A 108 -11.11 3.17 -12.03
N ALA A 109 -11.33 4.48 -12.26
CA ALA A 109 -10.27 5.41 -12.62
C ALA A 109 -9.20 5.52 -11.53
N CYS A 110 -9.60 5.71 -10.27
CA CYS A 110 -8.71 5.79 -9.13
C CYS A 110 -7.87 4.51 -8.96
N VAL A 111 -8.49 3.33 -8.97
CA VAL A 111 -7.80 2.05 -8.83
C VAL A 111 -6.79 1.86 -9.96
N LEU A 112 -7.16 2.13 -11.21
CA LEU A 112 -6.24 1.99 -12.35
C LEU A 112 -5.06 2.96 -12.27
N VAL A 113 -5.32 4.25 -12.04
CA VAL A 113 -4.28 5.28 -11.94
C VAL A 113 -3.35 4.98 -10.77
N GLY A 114 -3.91 4.70 -9.58
CA GLY A 114 -3.14 4.36 -8.39
C GLY A 114 -2.31 3.09 -8.58
N THR A 115 -2.87 2.06 -9.23
CA THR A 115 -2.13 0.82 -9.55
C THR A 115 -0.95 1.10 -10.48
N VAL A 116 -1.16 1.85 -11.56
CA VAL A 116 -0.08 2.22 -12.50
C VAL A 116 1.01 3.02 -11.79
N MET A 117 0.61 4.04 -11.01
CA MET A 117 1.56 4.84 -10.22
C MET A 117 2.34 3.97 -9.22
N MET A 118 1.67 3.02 -8.56
CA MET A 118 2.30 2.09 -7.63
C MET A 118 3.33 1.22 -8.34
N LEU A 119 2.98 0.62 -9.48
CA LEU A 119 3.89 -0.23 -10.27
C LEU A 119 5.11 0.55 -10.77
N VAL A 120 4.91 1.77 -11.28
CA VAL A 120 6.01 2.66 -11.69
C VAL A 120 6.91 3.00 -10.51
N THR A 121 6.31 3.35 -9.37
CA THR A 121 7.06 3.73 -8.16
C THR A 121 7.87 2.56 -7.60
N ILE A 122 7.27 1.37 -7.50
CA ILE A 122 7.96 0.14 -7.07
C ILE A 122 9.07 -0.22 -8.04
N ARG A 123 8.87 -0.04 -9.36
CA ARG A 123 9.91 -0.30 -10.36
C ARG A 123 11.16 0.57 -10.16
N HIS A 124 10.98 1.85 -9.80
CA HIS A 124 12.10 2.74 -9.46
C HIS A 124 12.75 2.38 -8.12
N LEU A 125 11.95 1.93 -7.14
CA LEU A 125 12.45 1.54 -5.83
C LEU A 125 13.23 0.21 -5.90
N GLY A 126 12.82 -0.71 -6.78
CA GLY A 126 13.51 -1.96 -7.08
C GLY A 126 13.84 -2.77 -5.82
N ARG A 127 15.13 -3.04 -5.60
CA ARG A 127 15.60 -3.78 -4.41
C ARG A 127 15.52 -2.96 -3.12
N SER A 128 15.17 -1.68 -3.16
CA SER A 128 14.98 -0.84 -1.96
C SER A 128 13.56 -0.90 -1.40
N PHE A 129 12.61 -1.58 -2.06
CA PHE A 129 11.24 -1.68 -1.59
C PHE A 129 11.09 -2.52 -0.32
N SER A 130 10.34 -1.98 0.65
CA SER A 130 9.92 -2.72 1.84
C SER A 130 8.58 -2.22 2.40
N LEU A 131 7.81 -3.11 3.01
CA LEU A 131 6.55 -2.74 3.69
C LEU A 131 6.78 -2.13 5.07
N VAL A 132 7.95 -2.43 5.66
CA VAL A 132 8.40 -1.89 6.94
C VAL A 132 9.53 -0.92 6.64
N PRO A 133 9.54 0.28 7.24
CA PRO A 133 10.63 1.23 7.12
C PRO A 133 12.01 0.56 7.28
N GLN A 134 12.87 0.73 6.27
CA GLN A 134 14.21 0.15 6.19
C GLN A 134 15.16 1.13 5.51
N ALA A 135 16.34 1.34 6.10
CA ALA A 135 17.41 2.08 5.45
C ALA A 135 18.20 1.16 4.51
N ARG A 136 18.17 1.47 3.20
CA ARG A 136 18.98 0.78 2.17
C ARG A 136 19.75 1.78 1.33
N SER A 137 19.03 2.53 0.52
CA SER A 137 19.56 3.57 -0.34
C SER A 137 18.46 4.57 -0.68
N VAL A 138 18.83 5.84 -0.79
CA VAL A 138 17.88 6.91 -1.14
C VAL A 138 17.69 6.92 -2.66
N VAL A 139 16.52 6.46 -3.12
CA VAL A 139 16.16 6.51 -4.54
C VAL A 139 15.66 7.91 -4.89
N GLN A 140 16.24 8.53 -5.91
CA GLN A 140 15.90 9.89 -6.35
C GLN A 140 15.43 9.95 -7.82
N THR A 141 15.21 8.80 -8.46
CA THR A 141 14.82 8.71 -9.88
C THR A 141 13.32 8.49 -10.04
N GLY A 142 12.79 8.82 -11.23
CA GLY A 142 11.37 8.61 -11.52
C GLY A 142 10.47 9.47 -10.63
N PRO A 143 9.38 8.92 -10.07
CA PRO A 143 8.47 9.66 -9.18
C PRO A 143 9.15 10.33 -7.98
N TYR A 144 10.22 9.72 -7.47
CA TYR A 144 11.00 10.23 -6.33
C TYR A 144 11.74 11.54 -6.63
N ARG A 145 11.86 11.95 -7.91
CA ARG A 145 12.44 13.25 -8.24
C ARG A 145 11.54 14.43 -7.90
N TRP A 146 10.25 14.19 -7.67
CA TRP A 146 9.26 15.24 -7.40
C TRP A 146 8.86 15.28 -5.93
N ILE A 147 8.58 14.11 -5.35
CA ILE A 147 8.14 13.96 -3.96
C ILE A 147 8.83 12.76 -3.31
N LYS A 148 8.98 12.77 -1.99
CA LYS A 148 9.72 11.73 -1.25
C LYS A 148 8.95 10.42 -1.14
N HIS A 149 7.62 10.49 -1.07
CA HIS A 149 6.74 9.36 -0.73
C HIS A 149 5.67 9.07 -1.80
N PRO A 150 6.02 8.93 -3.09
CA PRO A 150 5.06 8.71 -4.17
C PRO A 150 4.29 7.38 -4.06
N LEU A 151 4.86 6.39 -3.35
CA LEU A 151 4.20 5.10 -3.15
C LEU A 151 2.98 5.26 -2.23
N TYR A 152 3.12 6.05 -1.18
CA TYR A 152 2.03 6.35 -0.24
C TYR A 152 0.91 7.12 -0.95
N VAL A 153 1.25 8.06 -1.86
CA VAL A 153 0.25 8.73 -2.71
C VAL A 153 -0.49 7.75 -3.60
N ALA A 154 0.24 6.87 -4.29
CA ALA A 154 -0.36 5.85 -5.15
C ALA A 154 -1.31 4.93 -4.37
N GLU A 155 -0.92 4.52 -3.17
CA GLU A 155 -1.74 3.71 -2.26
C GLU A 155 -3.02 4.46 -1.86
N GLU A 156 -2.92 5.73 -1.43
CA GLU A 156 -4.10 6.54 -1.07
C GLU A 156 -5.07 6.74 -2.24
N ILE A 157 -4.58 6.89 -3.47
CA ILE A 157 -5.43 6.96 -4.66
C ILE A 157 -6.23 5.66 -4.84
N VAL A 158 -5.62 4.50 -4.58
CA VAL A 158 -6.34 3.22 -4.66
C VAL A 158 -7.32 3.07 -3.50
N VAL A 159 -6.95 3.44 -2.27
CA VAL A 159 -7.87 3.40 -1.12
C VAL A 159 -9.08 4.30 -1.35
N LEU A 160 -8.88 5.50 -1.92
CA LEU A 160 -9.98 6.36 -2.37
C LEU A 160 -10.89 5.65 -3.37
N GLY A 161 -10.31 4.95 -4.35
CA GLY A 161 -11.07 4.14 -5.30
C GLY A 161 -11.95 3.09 -4.62
N VAL A 162 -11.37 2.33 -3.68
CA VAL A 162 -12.12 1.36 -2.85
C VAL A 162 -13.26 2.07 -2.10
N VAL A 163 -13.00 3.19 -1.44
CA VAL A 163 -14.04 3.93 -0.70
C VAL A 163 -15.18 4.36 -1.62
N LEU A 164 -14.89 4.82 -2.84
CA LEU A 164 -15.92 5.23 -3.80
C LEU A 164 -16.83 4.06 -4.20
N GLN A 165 -16.31 2.84 -4.30
CA GLN A 165 -17.14 1.66 -4.57
C GLN A 165 -17.98 1.20 -3.37
N TYR A 166 -17.52 1.47 -2.14
CA TYR A 166 -18.18 1.05 -0.89
C TYR A 166 -18.65 2.25 -0.06
N LEU A 167 -19.12 3.31 -0.75
CA LEU A 167 -19.27 4.64 -0.18
C LEU A 167 -20.25 4.69 0.99
N THR A 168 -19.69 4.86 2.18
CA THR A 168 -20.43 5.07 3.44
C THR A 168 -19.63 6.01 4.35
N PRO A 169 -20.25 6.71 5.32
CA PRO A 169 -19.53 7.53 6.29
C PRO A 169 -18.41 6.76 7.02
N VAL A 170 -18.62 5.47 7.30
CA VAL A 170 -17.64 4.59 7.92
C VAL A 170 -16.41 4.41 7.04
N THR A 171 -16.59 4.15 5.74
CA THR A 171 -15.45 3.99 4.81
C THR A 171 -14.66 5.27 4.59
N VAL A 172 -15.33 6.42 4.61
CA VAL A 172 -14.66 7.73 4.56
C VAL A 172 -13.83 7.96 5.82
N MET A 173 -14.35 7.59 7.00
CA MET A 173 -13.59 7.64 8.25
C MET A 173 -12.35 6.73 8.20
N VAL A 174 -12.47 5.53 7.63
CA VAL A 174 -11.32 4.63 7.43
C VAL A 174 -10.26 5.26 6.54
N LEU A 175 -10.62 5.95 5.45
CA LEU A 175 -9.68 6.68 4.59
C LEU A 175 -8.93 7.77 5.36
N VAL A 176 -9.66 8.61 6.11
CA VAL A 176 -9.03 9.69 6.91
C VAL A 176 -8.08 9.13 7.95
N LEU A 177 -8.48 8.06 8.64
CA LEU A 177 -7.62 7.38 9.61
C LEU A 177 -6.39 6.77 8.91
N HIS A 178 -6.57 6.16 7.74
CA HIS A 178 -5.50 5.57 6.95
C HIS A 178 -4.47 6.62 6.53
N MET A 179 -4.90 7.79 6.02
CA MET A 179 -4.01 8.91 5.70
C MET A 179 -3.17 9.34 6.91
N GLY A 180 -3.77 9.38 8.11
CA GLY A 180 -3.04 9.67 9.36
C GLY A 180 -2.00 8.61 9.71
N ILE A 181 -2.33 7.33 9.53
CA ILE A 181 -1.40 6.22 9.74
C ILE A 181 -0.24 6.27 8.74
N GLN A 182 -0.52 6.58 7.48
CA GLN A 182 0.49 6.75 6.44
C GLN A 182 1.40 7.93 6.74
N ALA A 183 0.86 9.03 7.26
CA ALA A 183 1.67 10.15 7.71
C ALA A 183 2.62 9.74 8.84
N CYS A 184 2.16 8.98 9.82
CA CYS A 184 3.03 8.41 10.87
C CYS A 184 4.10 7.48 10.29
N ARG A 185 3.75 6.61 9.34
CA ARG A 185 4.70 5.69 8.67
C ARG A 185 5.78 6.46 7.92
N ILE A 186 5.41 7.51 7.21
CA ILE A 186 6.34 8.43 6.55
C ILE A 186 7.34 8.98 7.56
N LEU A 187 6.89 9.50 8.71
CA LEU A 187 7.79 10.07 9.72
C LEU A 187 8.79 9.05 10.28
N TYR A 188 8.34 7.81 10.54
CA TYR A 188 9.23 6.73 10.96
C TYR A 188 10.24 6.33 9.89
N GLU A 189 9.82 6.33 8.62
CA GLU A 189 10.70 6.06 7.49
C GLU A 189 11.77 7.13 7.33
N GLU A 190 11.41 8.40 7.41
CA GLU A 190 12.39 9.49 7.33
C GLU A 190 13.36 9.49 8.51
N ASP A 191 12.90 9.23 9.73
CA ASP A 191 13.77 9.11 10.89
C ASP A 191 14.82 8.00 10.73
N LEU A 192 14.40 6.83 10.20
CA LEU A 192 15.33 5.76 9.90
C LEU A 192 16.30 6.12 8.77
N LEU A 193 15.84 6.80 7.72
CA LEU A 193 16.71 7.26 6.64
C LEU A 193 17.72 8.29 7.14
N ARG A 194 17.30 9.26 7.97
CA ARG A 194 18.21 10.26 8.57
C ARG A 194 19.32 9.61 9.41
N ARG A 195 19.00 8.56 10.18
CA ARG A 195 19.96 7.90 11.06
C ARG A 195 20.96 7.01 10.32
N ASN A 196 20.59 6.47 9.17
CA ASN A 196 21.34 5.38 8.52
C ASN A 196 21.83 5.70 7.10
N CYS A 197 21.33 6.77 6.46
CA CYS A 197 21.66 7.16 5.09
C CYS A 197 22.14 8.62 5.06
N PRO A 198 23.46 8.88 5.12
CA PRO A 198 24.01 10.25 5.10
C PRO A 198 23.52 11.10 3.91
N GLU A 199 23.34 10.47 2.75
CA GLU A 199 22.87 11.11 1.52
C GLU A 199 21.43 11.63 1.60
N TYR A 200 20.63 11.15 2.57
CA TYR A 200 19.23 11.54 2.73
C TYR A 200 19.07 13.02 3.08
N SER A 201 20.02 13.61 3.80
CA SER A 201 19.99 15.03 4.22
C SER A 201 19.81 15.99 3.03
N SER A 202 20.60 15.81 1.98
CA SER A 202 20.53 16.62 0.75
C SER A 202 19.21 16.42 -0.02
N TYR A 203 18.71 15.19 -0.04
CA TYR A 203 17.46 14.84 -0.68
C TYR A 203 16.27 15.44 0.06
N GLU A 204 16.26 15.33 1.39
CA GLU A 204 15.20 15.83 2.27
C GLU A 204 14.98 17.34 2.10
N ALA A 205 16.06 18.11 1.99
CA ALA A 205 15.99 19.56 1.84
C ALA A 205 15.39 20.03 0.49
N SER A 206 15.38 19.15 -0.52
CA SER A 206 15.02 19.53 -1.90
C SER A 206 13.65 19.06 -2.35
N ARG A 207 12.94 18.26 -1.53
CA ARG A 207 11.70 17.56 -1.94
C ARG A 207 10.63 17.63 -0.86
N TRP A 208 9.39 17.80 -1.29
CA TRP A 208 8.20 17.64 -0.43
C TRP A 208 7.94 16.16 -0.15
N ARG A 209 7.26 15.84 0.95
CA ARG A 209 6.89 14.47 1.32
C ARG A 209 5.87 13.91 0.35
N VAL A 210 4.76 14.61 0.18
CA VAL A 210 3.55 14.15 -0.51
C VAL A 210 2.95 15.27 -1.36
N ILE A 211 2.70 16.44 -0.79
CA ILE A 211 1.96 17.54 -1.44
C ILE A 211 2.93 18.69 -1.68
N PRO A 212 3.22 19.04 -2.95
CA PRO A 212 4.07 20.18 -3.26
C PRO A 212 3.60 21.46 -2.57
N TYR A 213 4.56 22.20 -2.00
CA TYR A 213 4.35 23.45 -1.26
C TYR A 213 3.56 23.33 0.05
N VAL A 214 3.15 22.14 0.46
CA VAL A 214 2.43 21.92 1.74
C VAL A 214 3.21 20.99 2.65
N TRP A 215 3.51 19.77 2.19
CA TRP A 215 4.13 18.75 3.04
C TRP A 215 4.98 17.76 2.27
#